data_AF-A0A9N9SQ30-F1
#
_entry.id   AF-A0A9N9SQ30-F1
#
_cell.length_a   1.000
_cell.length_b   1.000
_cell.length_c   1.000
_cell.angle_alpha   90.00
_cell.angle_beta   90.00
_cell.angle_gamma   90.00
#
_symmetry.space_group_name_H-M   'P 1'
#
loop_
_entity.id
_entity.type
_entity.pdbx_description
1 polymer ?
#
loop_
_entity_poly.entity_id
_entity_poly.type
_entity_poly.pdbx_seq_one_letter_code
_entity_poly.pdbx_strand_id
1 'polypeptide(L)'
;MGVLIDFETPLDPQTDWGITRQGVDISHTGTIHQTDNHRFDGTASAAKYFPSHGLRPDQVGGRLDYTHTPSGSGAFIQADRTRNYGTDVAAGGKYNIYTSPKKDFGVDATAQYQRHFGGPGGAGRPEAGVFLNAHADI
;
A
#
# COMPACT_ATOMS: atom_id res chain seq x y z
N MET A 1 7.73 3.11 -25.08
CA MET A 1 8.55 4.05 -24.31
C MET A 1 7.61 5.07 -23.71
N GLY A 2 7.31 4.96 -22.43
CA GLY A 2 6.54 5.95 -21.68
C GLY A 2 7.50 6.91 -20.99
N VAL A 3 7.21 8.21 -21.05
CA VAL A 3 8.03 9.27 -20.46
C VAL A 3 7.71 9.33 -18.97
N LEU A 4 8.71 9.09 -18.13
CA LEU A 4 8.71 9.44 -16.71
C LEU A 4 9.11 10.91 -16.60
N ILE A 5 8.18 11.76 -16.15
CA ILE A 5 8.53 13.08 -15.62
C ILE A 5 8.41 12.94 -14.11
N ASP A 6 9.56 12.89 -13.44
CA ASP A 6 9.66 12.91 -11.99
C ASP A 6 10.04 14.35 -11.59
N PHE A 7 9.24 14.98 -10.72
CA PHE A 7 9.57 16.24 -10.06
C PHE A 7 9.35 16.06 -8.56
N GLU A 8 10.42 16.32 -7.81
CA GLU A 8 10.50 16.23 -6.35
C GLU A 8 9.41 17.02 -5.62
N THR A 9 8.60 16.31 -4.80
CA THR A 9 8.22 16.55 -3.38
C THR A 9 6.94 15.75 -3.09
N PRO A 10 6.85 14.92 -2.01
CA PRO A 10 5.66 14.10 -1.77
C PRO A 10 4.55 14.91 -1.08
N LEU A 11 3.95 15.84 -1.82
CA LEU A 11 2.85 16.67 -1.33
C LEU A 11 1.57 16.59 -2.18
N ASP A 12 1.62 16.03 -3.40
CA ASP A 12 0.47 16.06 -4.29
C ASP A 12 -0.25 14.71 -4.42
N PRO A 13 -1.60 14.72 -4.47
CA PRO A 13 -2.37 13.54 -4.78
C PRO A 13 -1.98 13.02 -6.16
N GLN A 14 -1.51 11.78 -6.20
CA GLN A 14 -1.01 11.12 -7.39
C GLN A 14 -2.10 10.22 -7.95
N THR A 15 -2.46 10.46 -9.22
CA THR A 15 -3.34 9.55 -9.97
C THR A 15 -2.50 8.78 -10.97
N ASP A 16 -2.48 7.46 -10.84
CA ASP A 16 -1.84 6.57 -11.80
C ASP A 16 -2.92 5.80 -12.55
N TRP A 17 -2.77 5.67 -13.87
CA TRP A 17 -3.67 4.86 -14.68
C TRP A 17 -2.88 4.13 -15.76
N GLY A 18 -3.19 2.86 -15.91
CA GLY A 18 -2.53 1.95 -16.83
C GLY A 18 -3.51 1.36 -17.83
N ILE A 19 -3.03 1.16 -19.07
CA ILE A 19 -3.73 0.34 -20.06
C ILE A 19 -2.77 -0.74 -20.53
N THR A 20 -3.19 -1.98 -20.39
CA THR A 20 -2.49 -3.15 -20.93
C THR A 20 -3.33 -3.79 -22.03
N ARG A 21 -2.78 -4.76 -22.75
CA ARG A 21 -3.57 -5.54 -23.73
C ARG A 21 -4.74 -6.30 -23.09
N GLN A 22 -4.69 -6.49 -21.77
CA GLN A 22 -5.61 -7.36 -21.05
C GLN A 22 -6.62 -6.58 -20.21
N GLY A 23 -6.43 -5.27 -20.01
CA GLY A 23 -7.30 -4.47 -19.16
C GLY A 23 -6.86 -3.03 -18.96
N VAL A 24 -7.60 -2.33 -18.12
CA VAL A 24 -7.32 -0.98 -17.64
C VAL A 24 -7.34 -0.98 -16.12
N ASP A 25 -6.46 -0.19 -15.52
CA ASP A 25 -6.43 0.07 -14.09
C ASP A 25 -6.29 1.56 -13.82
N ILE A 26 -6.83 1.98 -12.69
CA ILE A 26 -6.71 3.34 -12.16
C ILE A 26 -6.48 3.24 -10.66
N SER A 27 -5.57 4.06 -10.16
CA SER A 27 -5.32 4.25 -8.74
C SER A 27 -5.15 5.72 -8.42
N HIS A 28 -5.56 6.11 -7.22
CA HIS A 28 -5.43 7.46 -6.72
C HIS A 28 -4.95 7.40 -5.28
N THR A 29 -3.83 8.04 -5.02
CA THR A 29 -3.24 8.17 -3.69
C THR A 29 -3.21 9.65 -3.32
N GLY A 30 -3.62 9.97 -2.10
CA GLY A 30 -3.54 11.34 -1.61
C GLY A 30 -3.53 11.44 -0.10
N THR A 31 -3.03 12.55 0.41
CA THR A 31 -3.07 12.87 1.83
C THR A 31 -4.50 13.16 2.25
N ILE A 32 -5.08 12.32 3.11
CA ILE A 32 -6.41 12.54 3.69
C ILE A 32 -6.32 13.57 4.82
N HIS A 33 -5.30 13.44 5.67
CA HIS A 33 -5.12 14.30 6.83
C HIS A 33 -3.65 14.41 7.21
N GLN A 34 -3.18 15.63 7.50
CA GLN A 34 -1.82 15.87 7.94
C GLN A 34 -1.77 16.95 9.02
N THR A 35 -1.03 16.65 10.08
CA THR A 35 -0.64 17.54 11.19
C THR A 35 0.88 17.44 11.34
N ASP A 36 1.51 18.33 12.12
CA ASP A 36 2.96 18.39 12.34
C ASP A 36 3.61 17.02 12.62
N ASN A 37 2.94 16.16 13.38
CA ASN A 37 3.46 14.85 13.79
C ASN A 37 2.77 13.66 13.13
N HIS A 38 1.61 13.85 12.49
CA HIS A 38 0.75 12.77 12.04
C HIS A 38 0.36 12.96 10.58
N ARG A 39 0.51 11.92 9.77
CA ARG A 39 0.09 11.91 8.38
C ARG A 39 -0.74 10.68 8.08
N PHE A 40 -1.85 10.88 7.39
CA PHE A 40 -2.73 9.85 6.88
C PHE A 40 -2.83 9.97 5.36
N ASP A 41 -2.40 8.94 4.66
CA ASP A 41 -2.48 8.84 3.21
C ASP A 41 -3.48 7.75 2.84
N GLY A 42 -4.39 8.07 1.92
CA GLY A 42 -5.39 7.16 1.40
C GLY A 42 -5.10 6.82 -0.04
N THR A 43 -5.21 5.54 -0.37
CA THR A 43 -5.17 5.03 -1.73
C THR A 43 -6.47 4.33 -2.05
N ALA A 44 -7.00 4.56 -3.24
CA ALA A 44 -8.11 3.80 -3.81
C ALA A 44 -7.74 3.35 -5.23
N SER A 45 -8.11 2.13 -5.60
CA SER A 45 -7.81 1.57 -6.92
C SER A 45 -8.97 0.75 -7.48
N ALA A 46 -9.03 0.67 -8.80
CA ALA A 46 -9.94 -0.21 -9.51
C ALA A 46 -9.28 -0.70 -10.80
N ALA A 47 -9.45 -1.98 -11.11
CA ALA A 47 -8.97 -2.57 -12.35
C ALA A 47 -10.06 -3.39 -13.05
N LYS A 48 -10.02 -3.38 -14.37
CA LYS A 48 -10.94 -4.10 -15.26
C LYS A 48 -10.16 -4.88 -16.29
N TYR A 49 -10.40 -6.18 -16.36
CA TYR A 49 -9.90 -7.04 -17.43
C TYR A 49 -10.91 -7.06 -18.58
N PHE A 50 -10.46 -6.79 -19.81
CA PHE A 50 -11.35 -6.81 -20.99
C PHE A 50 -11.97 -8.18 -21.28
N PRO A 51 -11.27 -9.31 -21.05
CA PRO A 51 -11.87 -10.63 -21.23
C PRO A 51 -12.96 -10.97 -20.21
N SER A 52 -13.11 -10.21 -19.12
CA SER A 52 -14.09 -10.51 -18.08
C SER A 52 -15.48 -9.95 -18.44
N HIS A 53 -16.53 -10.67 -18.05
CA HIS A 53 -17.91 -10.28 -18.41
C HIS A 53 -18.42 -9.06 -17.63
N GLY A 54 -19.04 -8.12 -18.35
CA GLY A 54 -19.76 -6.96 -17.81
C GLY A 54 -18.91 -5.69 -17.67
N LEU A 55 -19.53 -4.58 -17.25
CA LEU A 55 -18.87 -3.26 -17.10
C LEU A 55 -18.24 -3.03 -15.72
N ARG A 56 -18.50 -3.93 -14.76
CA ARG A 56 -17.99 -3.77 -13.39
C ARG A 56 -16.49 -4.08 -13.34
N PRO A 57 -15.70 -3.34 -12.55
CA PRO A 57 -14.31 -3.68 -12.27
C PRO A 57 -14.18 -5.11 -11.74
N ASP A 58 -13.09 -5.76 -12.12
CA ASP A 58 -12.74 -7.08 -11.61
C ASP A 58 -11.94 -6.99 -10.32
N GLN A 59 -11.26 -5.88 -10.08
CA GLN A 59 -10.56 -5.62 -8.83
C GLN A 59 -10.93 -4.23 -8.34
N VAL A 60 -11.18 -4.11 -7.04
CA VAL A 60 -11.32 -2.82 -6.35
C VAL A 60 -10.55 -2.89 -5.05
N GLY A 61 -9.77 -1.87 -4.78
CA GLY A 61 -8.82 -1.86 -3.67
C GLY A 61 -8.80 -0.54 -2.95
N GLY A 62 -8.30 -0.58 -1.72
CA GLY A 62 -8.03 0.62 -0.96
C GLY A 62 -7.04 0.35 0.15
N ARG A 63 -6.26 1.38 0.47
CA ARG A 63 -5.26 1.36 1.52
C ARG A 63 -5.29 2.66 2.29
N LEU A 64 -5.11 2.58 3.60
CA LEU A 64 -4.91 3.71 4.48
C LEU A 64 -3.58 3.52 5.18
N ASP A 65 -2.68 4.48 5.00
CA ASP A 65 -1.38 4.54 5.65
C ASP A 65 -1.39 5.64 6.69
N TYR A 66 -0.81 5.34 7.85
CA TYR A 66 -0.53 6.28 8.94
C TYR A 66 0.96 6.36 9.16
N THR A 67 1.49 7.58 9.26
CA THR A 67 2.90 7.84 9.55
C THR A 67 3.03 8.84 10.70
N HIS A 68 3.84 8.50 11.69
CA HIS A 68 4.22 9.37 12.80
C HIS A 68 5.63 9.93 12.58
N THR A 69 5.72 11.09 11.93
CA THR A 69 6.97 11.73 11.45
C THR A 69 8.09 11.80 12.49
N PRO A 70 7.85 12.18 13.77
CA PRO A 70 8.93 12.31 14.76
C PRO A 70 9.62 10.98 15.10
N SER A 71 8.86 9.90 15.08
CA SER A 71 9.39 8.55 15.36
C SER A 71 9.71 7.76 14.09
N GLY A 72 9.26 8.22 12.93
CA GLY A 72 9.21 7.47 11.68
C GLY A 72 8.47 6.11 11.73
N SER A 73 7.74 5.84 12.82
CA SER A 73 6.83 4.71 12.93
C SER A 73 5.62 4.91 12.01
N GLY A 74 5.00 3.81 11.58
CA GLY A 74 3.82 3.87 10.74
C GLY A 74 2.96 2.63 10.89
N ALA A 75 1.73 2.72 10.41
CA ALA A 75 0.80 1.62 10.33
C ALA A 75 0.03 1.69 9.02
N PHE A 76 -0.49 0.56 8.56
CA PHE A 76 -1.35 0.53 7.40
C PHE A 76 -2.44 -0.50 7.55
N ILE A 77 -3.54 -0.25 6.85
CA ILE A 77 -4.59 -1.22 6.59
C ILE A 77 -4.93 -1.19 5.10
N GLN A 78 -5.21 -2.35 4.53
CA GLN A 78 -5.46 -2.53 3.12
C GLN A 78 -6.54 -3.58 2.91
N ALA A 79 -7.39 -3.34 1.92
CA ALA A 79 -8.38 -4.29 1.48
C ALA A 79 -8.51 -4.26 -0.04
N ASP A 80 -8.26 -5.40 -0.68
CA ASP A 80 -8.39 -5.59 -2.12
C ASP A 80 -9.40 -6.70 -2.39
N ARG A 81 -10.42 -6.37 -3.17
CA ARG A 81 -11.44 -7.33 -3.58
C ARG A 81 -11.29 -7.65 -5.04
N THR A 82 -11.01 -8.92 -5.30
CA THR A 82 -11.00 -9.49 -6.65
C THR A 82 -12.31 -10.23 -6.90
N ARG A 83 -13.07 -9.77 -7.88
CA ARG A 83 -14.39 -10.30 -8.24
C ARG A 83 -14.28 -11.79 -8.58
N ASN A 84 -15.13 -12.59 -7.93
CA ASN A 84 -15.15 -14.06 -7.99
C ASN A 84 -13.94 -14.77 -7.36
N TYR A 85 -12.91 -14.04 -6.94
CA TYR A 85 -11.69 -14.61 -6.35
C TYR A 85 -11.53 -14.32 -4.87
N GLY A 86 -12.26 -13.36 -4.30
CA GLY A 86 -12.27 -13.11 -2.85
C GLY A 86 -11.85 -11.70 -2.47
N THR A 87 -11.46 -11.53 -1.21
CA THR A 87 -11.01 -10.27 -0.62
C THR A 87 -9.78 -10.50 0.22
N ASP A 88 -8.69 -9.86 -0.17
CA ASP A 88 -7.44 -9.82 0.55
C ASP A 88 -7.47 -8.65 1.51
N VAL A 89 -7.23 -8.92 2.80
CA VAL A 89 -7.12 -7.88 3.82
C VAL A 89 -5.73 -7.97 4.42
N ALA A 90 -5.03 -6.85 4.46
CA ALA A 90 -3.72 -6.75 5.09
C ALA A 90 -3.70 -5.60 6.10
N ALA A 91 -2.93 -5.77 7.15
CA ALA A 91 -2.63 -4.73 8.11
C ALA A 91 -1.20 -4.91 8.59
N GLY A 92 -0.53 -3.82 8.89
CA GLY A 92 0.82 -3.88 9.41
C GLY A 92 1.26 -2.59 10.03
N GLY A 93 2.46 -2.61 10.58
CA GLY A 93 3.08 -1.43 11.12
C GLY A 93 4.59 -1.58 11.18
N LYS A 94 5.25 -0.43 11.18
CA LYS A 94 6.68 -0.29 11.36
C LYS A 94 6.95 0.58 12.57
N TYR A 95 7.99 0.24 13.30
CA TYR A 95 8.49 0.99 14.44
C TYR A 95 9.99 1.15 14.30
N ASN A 96 10.46 2.39 14.27
CA ASN A 96 11.90 2.63 14.28
C ASN A 96 12.41 2.41 15.71
N ILE A 97 13.21 1.36 15.88
CA ILE A 97 13.82 1.03 17.16
C ILE A 97 14.98 1.99 17.44
N TYR A 98 15.80 2.23 16.42
CA TYR A 98 16.98 3.06 16.54
C TYR A 98 17.25 3.81 15.25
N THR A 99 17.67 5.06 15.40
CA THR A 99 18.24 5.85 14.31
C THR A 99 19.43 6.60 14.89
N SER A 100 20.57 6.48 14.24
CA SER A 100 21.77 7.20 14.64
C SER A 100 21.54 8.72 14.52
N PRO A 101 22.24 9.56 15.32
CA PRO A 101 22.11 11.01 15.25
C PRO A 101 22.45 11.59 13.87
N LYS A 102 23.32 10.91 13.12
CA LYS A 102 23.73 11.29 11.77
C LYS A 102 22.83 10.68 10.67
N LYS A 103 21.83 9.87 11.05
CA LYS A 103 20.93 9.12 10.14
C LYS A 103 21.65 8.19 9.15
N ASP A 104 22.92 7.89 9.42
CA ASP A 104 23.78 6.97 8.68
C ASP A 104 23.49 5.49 9.01
N PHE A 105 22.80 5.22 10.13
CA PHE A 105 22.42 3.87 10.53
C PHE A 105 21.04 3.87 11.19
N GLY A 106 20.19 2.93 10.81
CA GLY A 106 18.86 2.76 11.38
C GLY A 106 18.47 1.30 11.51
N VAL A 107 17.63 1.03 12.50
CA VAL A 107 17.01 -0.28 12.74
C VAL A 107 15.52 -0.08 12.91
N ASP A 108 14.73 -0.80 12.12
CA ASP A 108 13.29 -0.82 12.19
C ASP A 108 12.75 -2.23 12.41
N ALA A 109 11.66 -2.31 13.16
CA ALA A 109 10.85 -3.51 13.29
C ALA A 109 9.57 -3.32 12.48
N THR A 110 9.29 -4.25 11.59
CA THR A 110 8.05 -4.28 10.81
C THR A 110 7.27 -5.53 11.15
N ALA A 111 5.99 -5.38 11.46
CA ALA A 111 5.06 -6.48 11.64
C ALA A 111 3.93 -6.34 10.63
N GLN A 112 3.53 -7.46 10.01
CA GLN A 112 2.41 -7.47 9.08
C GLN A 112 1.59 -8.74 9.23
N TYR A 113 0.32 -8.61 8.93
CA TYR A 113 -0.68 -9.66 8.89
C TYR A 113 -1.49 -9.50 7.61
N GLN A 114 -1.68 -10.59 6.89
CA GLN A 114 -2.56 -10.62 5.72
C GLN A 114 -3.42 -11.88 5.73
N ARG A 115 -4.64 -11.74 5.22
CA ARG A 115 -5.57 -12.85 5.09
C ARG A 115 -6.48 -12.67 3.89
N HIS A 116 -6.57 -13.74 3.11
CA HIS A 116 -7.52 -13.86 2.02
C HIS A 116 -8.86 -14.43 2.51
N PHE A 117 -9.97 -13.83 2.08
CA PHE A 117 -11.33 -14.23 2.42
C PHE A 117 -12.17 -14.45 1.15
N GLY A 118 -12.74 -15.64 1.00
CA GLY A 118 -13.63 -15.97 -0.12
C GLY A 118 -12.89 -16.58 -1.32
N GLY A 119 -13.56 -16.66 -2.47
CA GLY A 119 -13.00 -17.27 -3.68
C GLY A 119 -13.16 -18.79 -3.78
N PRO A 120 -12.76 -19.38 -4.92
CA PRO A 120 -12.78 -20.83 -5.12
C PRO A 120 -11.73 -21.47 -4.21
N GLY A 121 -12.18 -22.10 -3.11
CA GLY A 121 -11.30 -22.68 -2.08
C GLY A 121 -11.54 -22.14 -0.67
N GLY A 122 -12.35 -21.09 -0.51
CA GLY A 122 -12.68 -20.53 0.80
C GLY A 122 -11.60 -19.59 1.35
N ALA A 123 -11.73 -19.20 2.62
CA ALA A 123 -10.76 -18.29 3.24
C ALA A 123 -9.35 -18.91 3.27
N GLY A 124 -8.39 -18.17 2.74
CA GLY A 124 -6.97 -18.54 2.79
C GLY A 124 -6.45 -18.57 4.22
N ARG A 125 -5.31 -19.25 4.40
CA ARG A 125 -4.60 -19.24 5.69
C ARG A 125 -4.08 -17.83 5.94
N PRO A 126 -4.18 -17.32 7.17
CA PRO A 126 -3.55 -16.07 7.52
C PRO A 126 -2.03 -16.20 7.42
N GLU A 127 -1.39 -15.16 6.91
CA GLU A 127 0.05 -15.02 6.92
C GLU A 127 0.40 -13.85 7.83
N ALA A 128 1.36 -14.08 8.72
CA ALA A 128 1.85 -13.07 9.63
C ALA A 128 3.36 -13.15 9.70
N GLY A 129 4.01 -12.01 9.78
CA GLY A 129 5.46 -11.93 9.84
C GLY A 129 5.90 -10.73 10.67
N VAL A 130 7.01 -10.91 11.38
CA VAL A 130 7.75 -9.83 12.02
C VAL A 130 9.16 -9.85 11.46
N PHE A 131 9.63 -8.69 11.05
CA PHE A 131 10.90 -8.47 10.37
C PHE A 131 11.67 -7.39 11.11
N LEU A 132 12.98 -7.57 11.17
CA LEU A 132 13.91 -6.54 11.60
C LEU A 132 14.72 -6.14 10.38
N ASN A 133 14.69 -4.86 10.03
CA ASN A 133 15.54 -4.33 8.98
C ASN A 133 16.59 -3.42 9.60
N ALA A 134 17.82 -3.57 9.14
CA ALA A 134 18.90 -2.65 9.42
C ALA A 134 19.29 -2.00 8.09
N HIS A 135 19.35 -0.68 8.07
CA HIS A 135 19.80 0.08 6.91
C HIS A 135 20.96 0.98 7.31
N ALA A 136 21.96 1.05 6.43
CA ALA A 136 23.11 1.92 6.57
C ALA A 136 23.35 2.60 5.23
N ASP A 137 23.43 3.92 5.22
CA ASP A 137 23.89 4.68 4.07
C ASP A 137 25.42 4.76 4.14
N ILE A 138 26.10 4.29 3.09
CA ILE A 138 27.57 4.22 2.99
C ILE A 138 28.08 5.34 2.10
#